data_AF-A0A085Z854-F1
#
_entry.id   AF-A0A085Z854-F1
#
_cell.length_a   1.000
_cell.length_b   1.000
_cell.length_c   1.000
_cell.angle_alpha   90.00
_cell.angle_beta   90.00
_cell.angle_gamma   90.00
#
_symmetry.space_group_name_H-M   'P 1'
#
loop_
_entity.id
_entity.type
_entity.pdbx_description
1 polymer ?
#
loop_
_entity_poly.entity_id
_entity_poly.type
_entity_poly.pdbx_seq_one_letter_code
_entity_poly.pdbx_strand_id
1 'polypeptide(L)'
;MNVVLKILGFLFFIAGFLLTLKPDLLGKFPASIDAYQMIEKRVRWGLLVGLGLFLIFNSNWNSWGLGITALLFAITLGIIISRLTGFVKDGFFIQQLWWLLIELFALLLFGFLYWKQK
;
A
#
# COMPACT_ATOMS: atom_id res chain seq x y z
N MET A 1 -22.11 -6.90 9.41
CA MET A 1 -21.38 -6.46 8.21
C MET A 1 -19.92 -6.19 8.58
N ASN A 2 -18.92 -6.98 8.20
CA ASN A 2 -18.93 -8.29 7.55
C ASN A 2 -17.64 -9.03 7.94
N VAL A 3 -17.74 -10.12 8.72
CA VAL A 3 -16.61 -11.04 8.97
C VAL A 3 -15.96 -11.49 7.66
N VAL A 4 -16.77 -11.66 6.62
CA VAL A 4 -16.32 -11.92 5.23
C VAL A 4 -15.38 -10.83 4.71
N LEU A 5 -15.70 -9.54 4.89
CA LEU A 5 -14.82 -8.44 4.43
C LEU A 5 -13.51 -8.43 5.20
N LYS A 6 -13.52 -8.72 6.50
CA LYS A 6 -12.29 -8.85 7.30
C LYS A 6 -11.44 -10.04 6.85
N ILE A 7 -12.06 -11.18 6.55
CA ILE A 7 -11.35 -12.35 6.00
C ILE A 7 -10.75 -12.00 4.64
N LEU A 8 -11.52 -11.40 3.73
CA LEU A 8 -11.02 -10.96 2.41
C LEU A 8 -9.89 -9.93 2.56
N GLY A 9 -10.05 -8.97 3.47
CA GLY A 9 -9.03 -7.98 3.78
C GLY A 9 -7.74 -8.62 4.30
N PHE A 10 -7.86 -9.62 5.17
CA PHE A 10 -6.72 -10.39 5.66
C PHE A 10 -6.03 -11.19 4.55
N LEU A 11 -6.81 -11.85 3.67
CA LEU A 11 -6.26 -12.57 2.52
C LEU A 11 -5.53 -11.61 1.56
N PHE A 12 -6.10 -10.45 1.26
CA PHE A 12 -5.46 -9.44 0.42
C PHE A 12 -4.22 -8.83 1.09
N PHE A 13 -4.25 -8.60 2.39
CA PHE A 13 -3.10 -8.13 3.13
C PHE A 13 -1.93 -9.14 3.04
N ILE A 14 -2.19 -10.42 3.29
CA ILE A 14 -1.17 -11.47 3.17
C ILE A 14 -0.68 -11.59 1.73
N ALA A 15 -1.58 -11.66 0.75
CA ALA A 15 -1.22 -11.80 -0.65
C ALA A 15 -0.37 -10.60 -1.11
N GLY A 16 -0.80 -9.39 -0.81
CA GLY A 16 -0.06 -8.16 -1.09
C GLY A 16 1.32 -8.17 -0.46
N PHE A 17 1.41 -8.56 0.81
CA PHE A 17 2.69 -8.60 1.52
C PHE A 17 3.65 -9.64 0.92
N LEU A 18 3.16 -10.85 0.60
CA LEU A 18 3.95 -11.88 -0.06
C LEU A 18 4.45 -11.43 -1.43
N LEU A 19 3.61 -10.72 -2.19
CA LEU A 19 3.97 -10.18 -3.51
C LEU A 19 4.93 -9.00 -3.41
N THR A 20 4.84 -8.17 -2.39
CA THR A 20 5.86 -7.15 -2.09
C THR A 20 7.21 -7.81 -1.80
N LEU A 21 7.23 -8.93 -1.06
CA LEU A 21 8.46 -9.65 -0.76
C LEU A 21 9.04 -10.39 -1.96
N LYS A 22 8.19 -11.01 -2.77
CA LYS A 22 8.53 -11.78 -3.98
C LYS A 22 7.60 -11.36 -5.13
N PRO A 23 7.92 -10.27 -5.85
CA PRO A 23 7.04 -9.72 -6.87
C PRO A 23 6.98 -10.57 -8.14
N ASP A 24 7.82 -11.60 -8.25
CA ASP A 24 7.88 -12.56 -9.35
C ASP A 24 6.92 -13.75 -9.22
N LEU A 25 6.17 -13.86 -8.12
CA LEU A 25 5.27 -15.01 -7.89
C LEU A 25 4.14 -15.13 -8.92
N LEU A 26 3.72 -14.01 -9.54
CA LEU A 26 2.60 -13.97 -10.49
C LEU A 26 3.01 -13.79 -11.95
N GLY A 27 4.31 -13.82 -12.27
CA GLY A 27 4.76 -13.69 -13.65
C GLY A 27 6.26 -13.81 -13.83
N LYS A 28 6.68 -14.25 -15.02
CA LYS A 28 8.09 -14.19 -15.44
C LYS A 28 8.36 -12.79 -16.01
N PHE A 29 9.26 -12.08 -15.36
CA PHE A 29 9.65 -10.73 -15.76
C PHE A 29 10.91 -10.78 -16.63
N PRO A 30 11.12 -9.76 -17.49
CA PRO A 30 12.33 -9.69 -18.30
C PRO A 30 13.58 -9.77 -17.41
N ALA A 31 14.60 -10.50 -17.88
CA ALA A 31 15.76 -10.91 -17.08
C ALA A 31 16.65 -9.75 -16.60
N SER A 32 16.46 -8.54 -17.11
CA SER A 32 17.24 -7.35 -16.76
C SER A 32 16.33 -6.21 -16.29
N ILE A 33 15.82 -6.32 -15.06
CA ILE A 33 15.16 -5.20 -14.38
C ILE A 33 16.20 -4.56 -13.46
N ASP A 34 16.41 -3.26 -13.62
CA ASP A 34 17.26 -2.47 -12.73
C ASP A 34 16.67 -2.43 -11.31
N ALA A 35 17.51 -2.30 -10.28
CA ALA A 35 17.10 -2.28 -8.88
C ALA A 35 16.04 -1.19 -8.59
N TYR A 36 16.14 -0.03 -9.24
CA TYR A 36 15.10 1.01 -9.18
C TYR A 36 13.72 0.50 -9.65
N GLN A 37 13.68 -0.20 -10.78
CA GLN A 37 12.44 -0.73 -11.35
C GLN A 37 11.88 -1.89 -10.53
N MET A 38 12.74 -2.67 -9.86
CA MET A 38 12.31 -3.69 -8.91
C MET A 38 11.57 -3.09 -7.71
N ILE A 39 12.01 -1.94 -7.20
CA ILE A 39 11.29 -1.24 -6.12
C ILE A 39 9.90 -0.80 -6.61
N GLU A 40 9.80 -0.13 -7.75
CA GLU A 40 8.51 0.30 -8.32
C GLU A 40 7.53 -0.87 -8.50
N LYS A 41 8.06 -2.05 -8.86
CA LYS A 41 7.26 -3.25 -8.97
C LYS A 41 6.72 -3.74 -7.62
N ARG A 42 7.53 -3.71 -6.56
CA ARG A 42 7.07 -4.03 -5.20
C ARG A 42 6.03 -3.03 -4.72
N VAL A 43 6.22 -1.74 -5.02
CA VAL A 43 5.30 -0.65 -4.67
C VAL A 43 3.90 -0.89 -5.23
N ARG A 44 3.77 -1.42 -6.45
CA ARG A 44 2.46 -1.78 -7.03
C ARG A 44 1.68 -2.76 -6.16
N TRP A 45 2.36 -3.71 -5.52
CA TRP A 45 1.73 -4.66 -4.59
C TRP A 45 1.35 -4.01 -3.25
N GLY A 46 1.91 -2.85 -2.93
CA GLY A 46 1.50 -2.02 -1.80
C GLY A 46 0.06 -1.54 -1.88
N LEU A 47 -0.50 -1.40 -3.09
CA LEU A 47 -1.94 -1.15 -3.27
C LEU A 47 -2.79 -2.27 -2.67
N LEU A 48 -2.36 -3.52 -2.86
CA LEU A 48 -3.08 -4.70 -2.35
C LEU A 48 -2.96 -4.81 -0.82
N VAL A 49 -1.78 -4.48 -0.28
CA VAL A 49 -1.56 -4.36 1.18
C VAL A 49 -2.50 -3.32 1.77
N GLY A 50 -2.54 -2.12 1.19
CA GLY A 50 -3.38 -1.02 1.66
C GLY A 50 -4.88 -1.31 1.55
N LEU A 51 -5.31 -1.94 0.46
CA LEU A 51 -6.69 -2.39 0.30
C LEU A 51 -7.07 -3.46 1.33
N GLY A 52 -6.15 -4.38 1.63
CA GLY A 52 -6.32 -5.34 2.73
C GLY A 52 -6.52 -4.66 4.09
N LEU A 53 -5.67 -3.69 4.41
CA LEU A 53 -5.78 -2.89 5.64
C LEU A 53 -7.11 -2.13 5.71
N PHE A 54 -7.53 -1.49 4.62
CA PHE A 54 -8.82 -0.81 4.55
C PHE A 54 -9.98 -1.74 4.88
N LEU A 55 -10.04 -2.93 4.27
CA LEU A 55 -11.11 -3.89 4.50
C LEU A 55 -11.13 -4.47 5.92
N ILE A 56 -9.97 -4.58 6.57
CA ILE A 56 -9.85 -5.06 7.96
C ILE A 56 -10.38 -4.01 8.95
N PHE A 57 -10.00 -2.75 8.76
CA PHE A 57 -10.20 -1.69 9.75
C PHE A 57 -11.40 -0.78 9.47
N ASN A 58 -11.88 -0.69 8.22
CA ASN A 58 -13.04 0.13 7.88
C ASN A 58 -14.34 -0.53 8.34
N SER A 59 -14.84 -0.09 9.49
CA SER A 59 -16.07 -0.58 10.11
C SER A 59 -17.29 0.26 9.76
N ASN A 60 -17.10 1.53 9.40
CA ASN A 60 -18.19 2.47 9.17
C ASN A 60 -18.35 2.81 7.68
N TRP A 61 -19.40 2.24 7.08
CA TRP A 61 -19.75 2.45 5.67
C TRP A 61 -20.82 3.55 5.47
N ASN A 62 -21.33 4.14 6.55
CA ASN A 62 -22.40 5.14 6.49
C ASN A 62 -21.95 6.49 5.93
N SER A 63 -20.67 6.85 6.06
CA SER A 63 -20.14 8.10 5.53
C SER A 63 -19.19 7.83 4.38
N TRP A 64 -19.63 8.19 3.18
CA TRP A 64 -18.85 8.05 1.95
C TRP A 64 -17.54 8.84 2.00
N GLY A 65 -17.55 10.06 2.57
CA GLY A 65 -16.34 10.88 2.72
C GLY A 65 -15.29 10.26 3.64
N LEU A 66 -15.72 9.71 4.77
CA LEU A 66 -14.83 8.97 5.69
C LEU A 66 -14.30 7.68 5.04
N GLY A 67 -15.15 6.96 4.30
CA GLY A 67 -14.75 5.75 3.58
C GLY A 67 -13.67 6.03 2.54
N ILE A 68 -13.84 7.07 1.73
CA ILE A 68 -12.86 7.45 0.69
C ILE A 68 -11.54 7.89 1.33
N THR A 69 -11.58 8.74 2.36
CA THR A 69 -10.35 9.19 3.03
C THR A 69 -9.62 8.07 3.76
N ALA A 70 -10.35 7.15 4.40
CA ALA A 70 -9.77 5.95 5.00
C ALA A 70 -9.14 5.02 3.95
N LEU A 71 -9.78 4.84 2.80
CA LEU A 71 -9.25 4.05 1.69
C LEU A 71 -7.96 4.64 1.15
N LEU A 72 -7.94 5.95 0.86
CA LEU A 72 -6.76 6.65 0.37
C LEU A 72 -5.61 6.58 1.38
N PHE A 73 -5.89 6.81 2.66
CA PHE A 73 -4.91 6.67 3.73
C PHE A 73 -4.31 5.25 3.78
N ALA A 74 -5.15 4.23 3.78
CA ALA A 74 -4.71 2.84 3.86
C ALA A 74 -3.90 2.42 2.62
N ILE A 75 -4.32 2.85 1.42
CA ILE A 75 -3.58 2.64 0.18
C ILE A 75 -2.19 3.28 0.26
N THR A 76 -2.11 4.55 0.62
CA THR A 76 -0.82 5.26 0.74
C THR A 76 0.08 4.57 1.76
N LEU A 77 -0.47 4.11 2.88
CA LEU A 77 0.28 3.36 3.88
C LEU A 77 0.85 2.05 3.32
N GLY A 78 0.05 1.28 2.56
CA GLY A 78 0.51 0.05 1.92
C GLY A 78 1.60 0.27 0.87
N ILE A 79 1.50 1.35 0.10
CA ILE A 79 2.53 1.81 -0.85
C ILE A 79 3.84 2.12 -0.10
N ILE A 80 3.78 2.91 0.98
CA ILE A 80 4.95 3.26 1.80
C ILE A 80 5.62 2.00 2.36
N ILE A 81 4.86 1.09 2.96
CA ILE A 81 5.39 -0.18 3.50
C ILE A 81 6.14 -0.96 2.41
N SER A 82 5.57 -0.99 1.20
CA SER A 82 6.16 -1.72 0.08
C SER A 82 7.41 -1.04 -0.47
N ARG A 83 7.43 0.30 -0.51
CA ARG A 83 8.62 1.08 -0.90
C ARG A 83 9.76 0.90 0.10
N LEU A 84 9.47 0.98 1.40
CA LEU A 84 10.45 0.73 2.46
C LEU A 84 11.00 -0.70 2.37
N THR A 85 10.15 -1.68 2.06
CA THR A 85 10.61 -3.06 1.80
C THR A 85 11.55 -3.13 0.59
N GLY A 86 11.27 -2.35 -0.45
CA GLY A 86 12.16 -2.18 -1.60
C GLY A 86 13.51 -1.58 -1.20
N PHE A 87 13.55 -0.56 -0.34
CA PHE A 87 14.82 0.04 0.11
C PHE A 87 15.70 -0.94 0.87
N VAL A 88 15.08 -1.75 1.71
CA VAL A 88 15.80 -2.79 2.47
C VAL A 88 16.39 -3.87 1.55
N LYS A 89 15.74 -4.17 0.42
CA LYS A 89 16.14 -5.29 -0.46
C LYS A 89 16.98 -4.89 -1.66
N ASP A 90 16.61 -3.82 -2.34
CA ASP A 90 17.14 -3.43 -3.63
C ASP A 90 18.00 -2.15 -3.53
N GLY A 91 18.05 -1.51 -2.35
CA GLY A 91 18.92 -0.36 -2.05
C GLY A 91 18.22 1.00 -2.04
N PHE A 92 18.99 2.04 -1.71
CA PHE A 92 18.50 3.42 -1.62
C PHE A 92 18.81 4.21 -2.88
N PHE A 93 17.79 4.84 -3.45
CA PHE A 93 17.90 5.72 -4.61
C PHE A 93 17.31 7.10 -4.29
N ILE A 94 17.97 8.17 -4.71
CA ILE A 94 17.54 9.55 -4.41
C ILE A 94 16.15 9.82 -4.98
N GLN A 95 15.88 9.38 -6.21
CA GLN A 95 14.57 9.53 -6.85
C GLN A 95 13.47 8.83 -6.05
N GLN A 96 13.79 7.66 -5.48
CA GLN A 96 12.85 6.91 -4.65
C GLN A 96 12.56 7.60 -3.30
N LEU A 97 13.55 8.30 -2.73
CA LEU A 97 13.35 9.11 -1.53
C LEU A 97 12.39 10.28 -1.79
N TRP A 98 12.48 10.92 -2.97
CA TRP A 98 11.51 11.96 -3.36
C TRP A 98 10.09 11.39 -3.46
N TRP A 99 9.93 10.20 -4.06
CA TRP A 99 8.62 9.52 -4.06
C TRP A 99 8.12 9.21 -2.65
N LEU A 100 8.98 8.71 -1.77
CA LEU A 100 8.62 8.45 -0.37
C LEU A 100 8.17 9.74 0.35
N LEU A 101 8.84 10.87 0.12
CA LEU A 101 8.44 12.15 0.74
C LEU A 101 7.06 12.60 0.26
N ILE A 102 6.76 12.45 -1.03
CA ILE A 102 5.42 12.75 -1.59
C ILE A 102 4.37 11.83 -0.96
N GLU A 103 4.68 10.53 -0.82
CA GLU A 103 3.79 9.57 -0.19
C GLU A 103 3.53 9.89 1.28
N LEU A 104 4.55 10.28 2.04
CA LEU A 104 4.41 10.71 3.43
C LEU A 104 3.55 11.97 3.53
N PHE A 105 3.74 12.93 2.64
CA PHE A 105 2.89 14.13 2.58
C PHE A 105 1.43 13.77 2.27
N ALA A 106 1.20 12.88 1.29
CA ALA A 106 -0.13 12.39 0.97
C ALA A 106 -0.78 11.65 2.16
N LEU A 107 0.00 10.82 2.88
CA LEU A 107 -0.47 10.11 4.07
C LEU A 107 -0.93 11.08 5.16
N LEU A 108 -0.14 12.14 5.42
CA LEU A 108 -0.49 13.19 6.38
C LEU A 108 -1.75 13.95 5.95
N LEU A 109 -1.85 14.30 4.67
CA LEU A 109 -3.02 14.98 4.11
C LEU A 109 -4.29 14.15 4.30
N PHE A 110 -4.26 12.87 3.92
CA PHE A 110 -5.43 11.99 4.07
C PHE A 110 -5.76 11.70 5.52
N GLY A 111 -4.75 11.53 6.39
CA GLY A 111 -4.95 11.38 7.83
C GLY A 111 -5.61 12.61 8.45
N PHE A 112 -5.18 13.81 8.06
CA PHE A 112 -5.78 15.06 8.50
C PHE A 112 -7.23 15.23 7.99
N LEU A 113 -7.49 14.92 6.71
CA LEU A 113 -8.83 14.98 6.15
C LEU A 113 -9.78 13.96 6.79
N TYR A 114 -9.29 12.77 7.13
CA TYR A 114 -10.05 11.77 7.87
C TYR A 114 -10.39 12.26 9.28
N TRP A 115 -9.42 12.83 9.99
CA TRP A 115 -9.64 13.38 11.32
C TRP A 115 -10.66 14.53 11.33
N LYS A 116 -10.60 15.44 10.35
CA LYS A 116 -11.55 16.55 10.22
C LYS A 116 -13.01 16.10 10.00
N GLN A 117 -13.22 14.94 9.38
CA GLN A 117 -14.54 14.41 9.04
C GLN A 117 -15.13 13.49 10.12
N LYS A 118 -14.32 13.11 11.12
CA LYS A 118 -14.71 12.26 12.23
C LYS A 118 -15.27 13.09 13.37
#